data_AF-A0A1M4S6Y6-F1
#
_entry.id   AF-A0A1M4S6Y6-F1
#
_cell.length_a   1.000
_cell.length_b   1.000
_cell.length_c   1.000
_cell.angle_alpha   90.00
_cell.angle_beta   90.00
_cell.angle_gamma   90.00
#
_symmetry.space_group_name_H-M   'P 1'
#
loop_
_entity.id
_entity.type
_entity.pdbx_description
1 polymer ?
#
loop_
_entity_poly.entity_id
_entity_poly.type
_entity_poly.pdbx_seq_one_letter_code
_entity_poly.pdbx_strand_id
1 'polypeptide(L)'
;MPVVAMATEPEIASTRSRSRWMRGFWLLVAVLSLGLACVGLVVPGLPSTEFVLLSAWAAARSSTRFHQWLLHHRLFGAMLRHWQQGKMVSRKAKWAATASMSACAVLMVLTVPHPWFVAAAIACMVGVQVWLWRRPEPDNANAMGRSVMANSETRKGTKTMGRFCIMLAALLGASGVVMGAYTAHGLGFIASPEAREAARASMHTAVNYQLLHSVVLLAVGLWFRLTGGNRILVAAALLFLAGILLFSGLIYLQTLTSIQTLRPFVPWGGSSLILAWLTLGAAAWGAGGKSVQ
;
A
#
# COMPACT_ATOMS: atom_id res chain seq x y z
N MET A 1 56.67 -34.22 -5.71
CA MET A 1 56.08 -33.57 -6.92
C MET A 1 55.46 -34.69 -7.75
N PRO A 2 54.13 -34.70 -7.94
CA PRO A 2 53.53 -33.80 -8.92
C PRO A 2 52.23 -33.08 -8.49
N VAL A 3 52.10 -31.92 -9.11
CA VAL A 3 50.94 -31.04 -9.41
C VAL A 3 49.54 -31.64 -9.16
N VAL A 4 48.81 -31.09 -8.18
CA VAL A 4 47.36 -31.22 -8.06
C VAL A 4 46.71 -29.90 -8.49
N ALA A 5 46.06 -29.99 -9.65
CA ALA A 5 44.94 -29.19 -10.15
C ALA A 5 44.76 -27.76 -9.62
N MET A 6 45.19 -26.81 -10.45
CA MET A 6 44.71 -25.43 -10.50
C MET A 6 43.18 -25.43 -10.65
N ALA A 7 42.46 -25.14 -9.56
CA ALA A 7 41.02 -24.93 -9.60
C ALA A 7 40.75 -23.68 -10.46
N THR A 8 40.21 -23.90 -11.65
CA THR A 8 39.74 -22.86 -12.55
C THR A 8 38.70 -22.01 -11.83
N GLU A 9 38.96 -20.71 -11.76
CA GLU A 9 37.97 -19.71 -11.34
C GLU A 9 36.66 -19.93 -12.11
N PRO A 10 35.49 -19.82 -11.48
CA PRO A 10 34.24 -19.83 -12.22
C PRO A 10 34.18 -18.55 -13.06
N GLU A 11 34.51 -18.72 -14.33
CA GLU A 11 34.22 -17.81 -15.43
C GLU A 11 32.79 -17.26 -15.26
N ILE A 12 32.70 -16.00 -14.83
CA ILE A 12 31.42 -15.30 -14.67
C ILE A 12 30.88 -15.08 -16.08
N ALA A 13 30.07 -16.05 -16.51
CA ALA A 13 29.42 -16.06 -17.80
C ALA A 13 28.78 -14.71 -18.11
N SER A 14 29.20 -14.15 -19.24
CA SER A 14 28.73 -12.92 -19.87
C SER A 14 27.22 -12.66 -19.67
N THR A 15 26.90 -11.54 -19.02
CA THR A 15 25.51 -11.08 -18.90
C THR A 15 24.99 -10.64 -20.26
N ARG A 16 24.22 -11.50 -20.95
CA ARG A 16 23.43 -11.12 -22.14
C ARG A 16 22.55 -9.91 -21.80
N SER A 17 22.81 -8.78 -22.47
CA SER A 17 21.94 -7.60 -22.44
C SER A 17 20.57 -8.00 -22.99
N ARG A 18 19.54 -8.11 -22.15
CA ARG A 18 18.17 -8.35 -22.61
C ARG A 18 17.67 -7.12 -23.35
N SER A 19 17.17 -7.35 -24.56
CA SER A 19 16.61 -6.35 -25.47
C SER A 19 15.64 -5.38 -24.76
N ARG A 20 15.77 -4.08 -25.08
CA ARG A 20 14.93 -2.99 -24.55
C ARG A 20 13.44 -3.24 -24.75
N TRP A 21 13.07 -3.96 -25.82
CA TRP A 21 11.70 -4.38 -26.14
C TRP A 21 11.11 -5.35 -25.12
N MET A 22 11.90 -6.33 -24.65
CA MET A 22 11.49 -7.28 -23.63
C MET A 22 11.24 -6.59 -22.28
N ARG A 23 12.07 -5.58 -21.95
CA ARG A 23 11.91 -4.76 -20.74
C ARG A 23 10.65 -3.91 -20.82
N GLY A 24 10.37 -3.32 -21.99
CA GLY A 24 9.13 -2.59 -22.25
C GLY A 24 7.88 -3.46 -22.11
N PHE A 25 7.90 -4.68 -22.65
CA PHE A 25 6.80 -5.64 -22.55
C PHE A 25 6.44 -5.97 -21.09
N TRP A 26 7.42 -6.35 -20.26
CA TRP A 26 7.14 -6.68 -18.85
C TRP A 26 6.72 -5.48 -18.02
N LEU A 27 7.20 -4.28 -18.36
CA LEU A 27 6.81 -3.04 -17.68
C LEU A 27 5.37 -2.64 -18.06
N LEU A 28 4.98 -2.84 -19.32
CA LEU A 28 3.60 -2.69 -19.77
C LEU A 28 2.67 -3.64 -19.02
N VAL A 29 3.03 -4.92 -18.90
CA VAL A 29 2.24 -5.92 -18.14
C VAL A 29 2.11 -5.54 -16.66
N ALA A 30 3.19 -5.04 -16.04
CA ALA A 30 3.15 -4.60 -14.64
C ALA A 30 2.23 -3.39 -14.43
N VAL A 31 2.26 -2.41 -15.35
CA VAL A 31 1.42 -1.20 -15.30
C VAL A 31 -0.04 -1.53 -15.57
N LEU A 32 -0.33 -2.36 -16.57
CA LEU A 32 -1.69 -2.80 -16.87
C LEU A 32 -2.30 -3.61 -15.71
N SER A 33 -1.52 -4.52 -15.11
CA SER A 33 -1.95 -5.28 -13.94
C SER A 33 -2.17 -4.37 -12.71
N LEU A 34 -1.36 -3.33 -12.52
CA LEU A 34 -1.54 -2.37 -11.43
C LEU A 34 -2.79 -1.50 -11.65
N GLY A 35 -3.03 -1.07 -12.89
CA GLY A 35 -4.26 -0.35 -13.26
C GLY A 35 -5.51 -1.19 -12.96
N LEU A 36 -5.49 -2.48 -13.31
CA LEU A 36 -6.58 -3.40 -13.01
C LEU A 36 -6.78 -3.61 -11.50
N ALA A 37 -5.70 -3.67 -10.71
CA ALA A 37 -5.78 -3.73 -9.26
C ALA A 37 -6.47 -2.50 -8.65
N CYS A 38 -6.16 -1.30 -9.17
CA CYS A 38 -6.82 -0.06 -8.75
C CYS A 38 -8.31 -0.06 -9.09
N VAL A 39 -8.69 -0.56 -10.27
CA VAL A 39 -10.10 -0.72 -10.67
C VAL A 39 -10.80 -1.72 -9.75
N GLY A 40 -10.15 -2.83 -9.40
CA GLY A 40 -10.66 -3.81 -8.44
C GLY A 40 -10.80 -3.30 -7.00
N LEU A 41 -10.22 -2.14 -6.67
CA LEU A 41 -10.45 -1.46 -5.40
C LEU A 41 -11.79 -0.69 -5.38
N VAL A 42 -12.23 -0.25 -6.55
CA VAL A 42 -13.46 0.55 -6.75
C VAL A 42 -14.66 -0.36 -7.06
N VAL A 43 -14.44 -1.50 -7.71
CA VAL A 43 -15.49 -2.48 -8.04
C VAL A 43 -15.53 -3.60 -6.99
N PRO A 44 -16.59 -3.69 -6.17
CA PRO A 44 -16.73 -4.78 -5.21
C PRO A 44 -16.85 -6.13 -5.93
N GLY A 45 -16.01 -7.09 -5.54
CA GLY A 45 -15.99 -8.45 -6.08
C GLY A 45 -14.83 -8.76 -7.04
N LEU A 46 -14.01 -7.77 -7.43
CA LEU A 46 -12.78 -8.04 -8.18
C LEU A 46 -11.60 -8.38 -7.23
N PRO A 47 -10.89 -9.50 -7.45
CA PRO A 47 -9.74 -9.93 -6.65
C PRO A 47 -8.53 -8.99 -6.85
N SER A 48 -8.50 -7.88 -6.11
CA SER A 48 -7.45 -6.84 -6.24
C SER A 48 -6.10 -7.29 -5.69
N THR A 49 -6.07 -8.23 -4.75
CA THR A 49 -4.85 -8.76 -4.14
C THR A 49 -3.99 -9.50 -5.16
N GLU A 50 -4.63 -10.26 -6.03
CA GLU A 50 -4.06 -11.13 -7.04
C GLU A 50 -3.39 -10.30 -8.14
N PHE A 51 -4.02 -9.20 -8.56
CA PHE A 51 -3.46 -8.27 -9.55
C PHE A 51 -2.28 -7.45 -9.02
N VAL A 52 -2.25 -7.13 -7.73
CA VAL A 52 -1.09 -6.51 -7.07
C VAL A 52 0.10 -7.47 -7.05
N LEU A 53 -0.13 -8.75 -6.73
CA LEU A 53 0.92 -9.77 -6.73
C LEU A 53 1.47 -10.04 -8.15
N LEU A 54 0.60 -10.08 -9.16
CA LEU A 54 0.98 -10.19 -10.57
C LEU A 54 1.78 -8.98 -11.05
N SER A 55 1.39 -7.76 -10.66
CA SER A 55 2.14 -6.54 -10.98
C SER A 55 3.54 -6.56 -10.35
N ALA A 56 3.63 -6.91 -9.07
CA ALA A 56 4.90 -7.02 -8.36
C ALA A 56 5.81 -8.10 -8.99
N TRP A 57 5.24 -9.23 -9.41
CA TRP A 57 5.96 -10.32 -10.07
C TRP A 57 6.44 -9.95 -11.49
N ALA A 58 5.59 -9.29 -12.29
CA ALA A 58 5.94 -8.82 -13.63
C ALA A 58 7.02 -7.72 -13.57
N ALA A 59 6.92 -6.81 -12.60
CA ALA A 59 7.94 -5.79 -12.31
C ALA A 59 9.28 -6.44 -11.91
N ALA A 60 9.24 -7.49 -11.09
CA ALA A 60 10.43 -8.26 -10.70
C ALA A 60 11.11 -8.98 -11.89
N ARG A 61 10.37 -9.43 -12.90
CA ARG A 61 10.90 -10.05 -14.12
C ARG A 61 11.44 -9.05 -15.17
N SER A 62 10.96 -7.81 -15.16
CA SER A 62 11.32 -6.78 -16.15
C SER A 62 12.76 -6.23 -16.03
N SER A 63 13.39 -6.38 -14.87
CA SER A 63 14.70 -5.78 -14.58
C SER A 63 15.53 -6.65 -13.65
N THR A 64 16.61 -7.25 -14.18
CA THR A 64 17.63 -8.00 -13.42
C THR A 64 18.24 -7.13 -12.32
N ARG A 65 18.35 -5.81 -12.56
CA ARG A 65 18.81 -4.82 -11.58
C ARG A 65 17.82 -4.62 -10.43
N PHE A 66 16.51 -4.64 -10.70
CA PHE A 66 15.48 -4.54 -9.65
C PHE A 66 15.38 -5.85 -8.87
N HIS A 67 15.49 -7.00 -9.53
CA HIS A 67 15.55 -8.30 -8.85
C HIS A 67 16.78 -8.42 -7.94
N GLN A 68 17.97 -8.04 -8.42
CA GLN A 68 19.17 -7.99 -7.59
C GLN A 68 19.07 -6.92 -6.50
N TRP A 69 18.55 -5.74 -6.80
CA TRP A 69 18.27 -4.72 -5.78
C TRP A 69 17.31 -5.25 -4.72
N LEU A 70 16.26 -5.99 -5.09
CA LEU A 70 15.27 -6.58 -4.19
C LEU A 70 15.88 -7.68 -3.31
N LEU A 71 16.76 -8.52 -3.87
CA LEU A 71 17.54 -9.52 -3.13
C LEU A 71 18.59 -8.87 -2.20
N HIS A 72 19.18 -7.74 -2.58
CA HIS A 72 20.10 -6.97 -1.74
C HIS A 72 19.38 -6.00 -0.77
N HIS A 73 18.10 -5.73 -0.99
CA HIS A 73 17.29 -4.86 -0.14
C HIS A 73 17.07 -5.53 1.21
N ARG A 74 17.33 -4.82 2.32
CA ARG A 74 17.32 -5.43 3.67
C ARG A 74 15.96 -6.05 4.07
N LEU A 75 14.84 -5.51 3.60
CA LEU A 75 13.48 -6.01 3.87
C LEU A 75 13.10 -7.22 3.01
N PHE A 76 12.95 -6.99 1.70
CA PHE A 76 12.53 -8.00 0.74
C PHE A 76 13.60 -9.06 0.53
N GLY A 77 14.88 -8.68 0.56
CA GLY A 77 16.00 -9.59 0.43
C GLY A 77 16.16 -10.50 1.64
N ALA A 78 15.86 -10.03 2.86
CA ALA A 78 15.78 -10.93 4.02
C ALA A 78 14.62 -11.92 3.84
N MET A 79 13.41 -11.45 3.50
CA MET A 79 12.25 -12.32 3.29
C MET A 79 12.46 -13.34 2.15
N LEU A 80 13.02 -12.92 1.00
CA LEU A 80 13.34 -13.79 -0.13
C LEU A 80 14.51 -14.74 0.18
N ARG A 81 15.59 -14.28 0.84
CA ARG A 81 16.70 -15.14 1.27
C ARG A 81 16.24 -16.17 2.30
N HIS A 82 15.34 -15.80 3.22
CA HIS A 82 14.72 -16.75 4.14
C HIS A 82 13.90 -17.81 3.39
N TRP A 83 13.11 -17.39 2.40
CA TRP A 83 12.34 -18.34 1.58
C TRP A 83 13.25 -19.24 0.70
N GLN A 84 14.41 -18.74 0.27
CA GLN A 84 15.43 -19.49 -0.46
C GLN A 84 16.30 -20.40 0.43
N GLN A 85 16.55 -20.03 1.69
CA GLN A 85 17.44 -20.73 2.62
C GLN A 85 16.70 -21.71 3.55
N GLY A 86 15.37 -21.61 3.67
CA GLY A 86 14.59 -22.60 4.38
C GLY A 86 13.12 -22.22 4.38
N LYS A 87 12.26 -23.10 3.83
CA LYS A 87 10.80 -22.97 3.81
C LYS A 87 10.22 -23.08 5.24
N MET A 88 10.62 -22.23 6.17
CA MET A 88 10.29 -22.29 7.59
C MET A 88 9.10 -21.38 7.89
N VAL A 89 8.15 -21.87 8.69
CA VAL A 89 6.91 -21.16 9.04
C VAL A 89 6.83 -21.03 10.55
N SER A 90 6.59 -19.81 11.05
CA SER A 90 6.51 -19.56 12.50
C SER A 90 5.30 -20.25 13.15
N ARG A 91 5.45 -20.73 14.40
CA ARG A 91 4.36 -21.38 15.17
C ARG A 91 3.09 -20.55 15.24
N LYS A 92 3.22 -19.23 15.44
CA LYS A 92 2.08 -18.30 15.51
C LYS A 92 1.34 -18.21 14.18
N ALA A 93 2.07 -18.23 13.05
CA ALA A 93 1.46 -18.23 11.71
C ALA A 93 0.75 -19.56 11.41
N LYS A 94 1.28 -20.70 11.86
CA LYS A 94 0.60 -22.01 11.75
C LYS A 94 -0.75 -22.00 12.48
N TRP A 95 -0.76 -21.58 13.74
CA TRP A 95 -1.99 -21.50 14.54
C TRP A 95 -3.01 -20.49 13.99
N ALA A 96 -2.56 -19.30 13.56
CA ALA A 96 -3.45 -18.30 12.96
C ALA A 96 -4.07 -18.80 11.65
N ALA A 97 -3.27 -19.43 10.78
CA ALA A 97 -3.76 -20.02 9.54
C ALA A 97 -4.77 -21.14 9.82
N THR A 98 -4.46 -22.07 10.74
CA THR A 98 -5.37 -23.14 11.17
C THR A 98 -6.69 -22.56 11.70
N ALA A 99 -6.64 -21.57 12.60
CA ALA A 99 -7.85 -20.95 13.14
C ALA A 99 -8.71 -20.28 12.06
N SER A 100 -8.09 -19.53 11.13
CA SER A 100 -8.81 -18.90 10.02
C SER A 100 -9.42 -19.90 9.03
N MET A 101 -8.68 -20.99 8.71
CA MET A 101 -9.14 -22.01 7.78
C MET A 101 -10.26 -22.85 8.39
N SER A 102 -10.19 -23.17 9.68
CA SER A 102 -11.26 -23.85 10.40
C SER A 102 -12.52 -22.99 10.49
N ALA A 103 -12.39 -21.69 10.78
CA ALA A 103 -13.53 -20.77 10.78
C ALA A 103 -14.20 -20.68 9.39
N CYS A 104 -13.40 -20.60 8.32
CA CYS A 104 -13.91 -20.58 6.95
C CYS A 104 -14.59 -21.89 6.56
N ALA A 105 -14.01 -23.03 6.95
CA ALA A 105 -14.60 -24.34 6.72
C ALA A 105 -15.96 -24.50 7.42
N VAL A 106 -16.06 -24.07 8.69
CA VAL A 106 -17.33 -24.08 9.45
C VAL A 106 -18.38 -23.20 8.76
N LEU A 107 -18.02 -21.98 8.37
CA LEU A 107 -18.93 -21.08 7.65
C LEU A 107 -19.40 -21.69 6.32
N MET A 108 -18.52 -22.32 5.56
CA MET A 108 -18.89 -22.97 4.30
C MET A 108 -19.88 -24.13 4.51
N VAL A 109 -19.67 -24.97 5.53
CA VAL A 109 -20.58 -26.08 5.84
C VAL A 109 -21.97 -25.57 6.23
N LEU A 110 -22.05 -24.43 6.92
CA LEU A 110 -23.32 -23.86 7.39
C LEU A 110 -24.06 -23.04 6.32
N THR A 111 -23.36 -22.46 5.34
CA THR A 111 -23.94 -21.48 4.40
C THR A 111 -24.11 -21.98 2.97
N VAL A 112 -23.33 -22.99 2.54
CA VAL A 112 -23.30 -23.43 1.13
C VAL A 112 -24.10 -24.72 0.97
N PRO A 113 -25.19 -24.74 0.17
CA PRO A 113 -26.07 -25.89 0.04
C PRO A 113 -25.51 -27.00 -0.86
N HIS A 114 -24.38 -26.79 -1.55
CA HIS A 114 -23.82 -27.77 -2.49
C HIS A 114 -22.65 -28.55 -1.86
N PRO A 115 -22.88 -29.79 -1.36
CA PRO A 115 -21.94 -30.46 -0.46
C PRO A 115 -20.63 -30.90 -1.11
N TRP A 116 -20.61 -31.17 -2.42
CA TRP A 116 -19.39 -31.59 -3.11
C TRP A 116 -18.38 -30.45 -3.26
N PHE A 117 -18.84 -29.20 -3.50
CA PHE A 117 -17.98 -28.02 -3.54
C PHE A 117 -17.38 -27.73 -2.17
N VAL A 118 -18.17 -27.88 -1.11
CA VAL A 118 -17.72 -27.73 0.29
C VAL A 118 -16.68 -28.80 0.63
N ALA A 119 -16.94 -30.07 0.27
CA ALA A 119 -16.00 -31.16 0.50
C ALA A 119 -14.67 -30.96 -0.25
N ALA A 120 -14.71 -30.51 -1.51
CA ALA A 120 -13.51 -30.20 -2.30
C ALA A 120 -12.70 -29.03 -1.70
N ALA A 121 -13.37 -27.97 -1.25
CA ALA A 121 -12.73 -26.82 -0.61
C ALA A 121 -12.07 -27.21 0.73
N ILE A 122 -12.77 -27.99 1.57
CA ILE A 122 -12.24 -28.50 2.83
C ILE A 122 -11.05 -29.43 2.60
N ALA A 123 -11.12 -30.34 1.63
CA ALA A 123 -10.00 -31.22 1.28
C ALA A 123 -8.75 -30.43 0.87
N CYS A 124 -8.92 -29.35 0.10
CA CYS A 124 -7.84 -28.44 -0.26
C CYS A 124 -7.25 -27.74 0.99
N MET A 125 -8.10 -27.20 1.87
CA MET A 125 -7.66 -26.55 3.11
C MET A 125 -6.89 -27.51 4.03
N VAL A 126 -7.36 -28.76 4.17
CA VAL A 126 -6.67 -29.81 4.92
C VAL A 126 -5.31 -30.13 4.29
N GLY A 127 -5.23 -30.25 2.96
CA GLY A 127 -3.97 -30.44 2.24
C GLY A 127 -2.97 -29.31 2.51
N VAL A 128 -3.42 -28.06 2.49
CA VAL A 128 -2.61 -26.88 2.80
C VAL A 128 -2.16 -26.88 4.27
N GLN A 129 -3.04 -27.23 5.21
CA GLN A 129 -2.68 -27.34 6.63
C GLN A 129 -1.62 -28.42 6.86
N VAL A 130 -1.81 -29.61 6.29
CA VAL A 130 -0.83 -30.70 6.40
C VAL A 130 0.52 -30.26 5.83
N TRP A 131 0.54 -29.58 4.69
CA TRP A 131 1.75 -29.03 4.11
C TRP A 131 2.40 -27.95 5.00
N LEU A 132 1.59 -27.09 5.63
CA LEU A 132 2.03 -25.99 6.48
C LEU A 132 2.66 -26.50 7.79
N TRP A 133 2.06 -27.52 8.39
CA TRP A 133 2.53 -28.12 9.64
C TRP A 133 3.80 -28.96 9.45
N ARG A 134 4.02 -29.52 8.25
CA ARG A 134 5.26 -30.19 7.85
C ARG A 134 6.47 -29.26 7.68
N ARG A 135 6.31 -27.94 7.82
CA ARG A 135 7.42 -26.98 7.70
C ARG A 135 8.17 -26.76 9.03
N PRO A 136 9.52 -26.77 9.01
CA PRO A 136 10.33 -26.56 10.22
C PRO A 136 10.13 -25.18 10.82
N GLU A 137 10.36 -25.08 12.14
CA GLU A 137 10.10 -23.90 12.94
C GLU A 137 11.40 -23.17 13.29
N PRO A 138 11.41 -21.83 13.33
CA PRO A 138 12.65 -21.09 13.57
C PRO A 138 12.97 -20.94 15.07
N ASP A 139 14.20 -21.30 15.47
CA ASP A 139 14.70 -21.31 16.86
C ASP A 139 14.53 -19.99 17.63
N ASN A 140 14.52 -20.09 18.98
CA ASN A 140 14.28 -18.99 19.92
C ASN A 140 15.45 -17.98 20.02
N ALA A 141 16.69 -18.38 19.78
CA ALA A 141 17.83 -17.44 19.68
C ALA A 141 17.65 -16.47 18.50
N ASN A 142 17.08 -16.96 17.40
CA ASN A 142 16.66 -16.12 16.28
C ASN A 142 15.43 -15.25 16.62
N ALA A 143 14.67 -15.51 17.68
CA ALA A 143 13.50 -14.70 18.07
C ALA A 143 13.86 -13.31 18.60
N MET A 144 14.93 -13.23 19.39
CA MET A 144 15.45 -11.96 19.90
C MET A 144 16.08 -11.14 18.77
N GLY A 145 16.88 -11.76 17.90
CA GLY A 145 17.37 -11.11 16.68
C GLY A 145 16.23 -10.64 15.77
N ARG A 146 15.15 -11.44 15.63
CA ARG A 146 13.94 -11.08 14.89
C ARG A 146 13.19 -9.91 15.51
N SER A 147 13.06 -9.81 16.83
CA SER A 147 12.34 -8.71 17.48
C SER A 147 13.12 -7.39 17.34
N VAL A 148 14.44 -7.43 17.47
CA VAL A 148 15.33 -6.27 17.25
C VAL A 148 15.29 -5.83 15.78
N MET A 149 15.41 -6.76 14.84
CA MET A 149 15.32 -6.48 13.41
C MET A 149 13.93 -5.97 13.02
N ALA A 150 12.85 -6.61 13.51
CA ALA A 150 11.48 -6.18 13.25
C ALA A 150 11.23 -4.78 13.81
N ASN A 151 11.70 -4.47 15.02
CA ASN A 151 11.55 -3.13 15.61
C ASN A 151 12.35 -2.08 14.81
N SER A 152 13.55 -2.44 14.33
CA SER A 152 14.36 -1.59 13.46
C SER A 152 13.69 -1.30 12.12
N GLU A 153 13.03 -2.30 11.51
CA GLU A 153 12.30 -2.17 10.26
C GLU A 153 11.00 -1.40 10.44
N THR A 154 10.30 -1.60 11.55
CA THR A 154 9.11 -0.83 11.89
C THR A 154 9.47 0.65 12.04
N ARG A 155 10.55 0.96 12.77
CA ARG A 155 11.08 2.32 12.95
C ARG A 155 11.59 2.92 11.64
N LYS A 156 12.11 2.11 10.72
CA LYS A 156 12.53 2.57 9.38
C LYS A 156 11.33 2.86 8.49
N GLY A 157 10.33 1.99 8.49
CA GLY A 157 9.09 2.14 7.74
C GLY A 157 8.32 3.40 8.12
N THR A 158 8.25 3.72 9.41
CA THR A 158 7.59 4.95 9.86
C THR A 158 8.36 6.23 9.50
N LYS A 159 9.70 6.19 9.49
CA LYS A 159 10.51 7.30 8.96
C LYS A 159 10.31 7.51 7.46
N THR A 160 10.18 6.42 6.69
CA THR A 160 9.83 6.48 5.26
C THR A 160 8.43 7.08 5.06
N MET A 161 7.46 6.68 5.89
CA MET A 161 6.11 7.26 5.88
C MET A 161 6.14 8.77 6.11
N GLY A 162 6.94 9.26 7.07
CA GLY A 162 7.09 10.71 7.29
C GLY A 162 7.59 11.47 6.06
N ARG A 163 8.57 10.92 5.32
CA ARG A 163 9.02 11.51 4.04
C ARG A 163 7.91 11.52 2.99
N PHE A 164 7.16 10.43 2.90
CA PHE A 164 6.06 10.28 1.96
C PHE A 164 4.94 11.29 2.25
N CYS A 165 4.54 11.46 3.51
CA CYS A 165 3.56 12.48 3.92
C CYS A 165 4.01 13.90 3.55
N ILE A 166 5.27 14.26 3.82
CA ILE A 166 5.83 15.58 3.45
C ILE A 166 5.79 15.79 1.93
N MET A 167 6.20 14.79 1.16
CA MET A 167 6.17 14.85 -0.31
C MET A 167 4.74 15.02 -0.83
N LEU A 168 3.79 14.22 -0.33
CA LEU A 168 2.38 14.34 -0.72
C LEU A 168 1.80 15.69 -0.33
N ALA A 169 2.09 16.18 0.88
CA ALA A 169 1.67 17.50 1.32
C ALA A 169 2.17 18.61 0.39
N ALA A 170 3.43 18.54 -0.03
CA ALA A 170 4.00 19.50 -0.98
C ALA A 170 3.30 19.44 -2.36
N LEU A 171 3.05 18.23 -2.89
CA LEU A 171 2.34 18.05 -4.16
C LEU A 171 0.87 18.52 -4.08
N LEU A 172 0.19 18.23 -2.97
CA LEU A 172 -1.18 18.68 -2.71
C LEU A 172 -1.22 20.21 -2.51
N GLY A 173 -0.24 20.80 -1.82
CA GLY A 173 -0.12 22.25 -1.70
C GLY A 173 0.10 22.92 -3.05
N ALA A 174 1.06 22.43 -3.84
CA ALA A 174 1.36 22.97 -5.17
C ALA A 174 0.16 22.88 -6.12
N SER A 175 -0.49 21.71 -6.19
CA SER A 175 -1.71 21.56 -7.00
C SER A 175 -2.87 22.39 -6.47
N GLY A 176 -2.96 22.62 -5.16
CA GLY A 176 -3.97 23.49 -4.55
C GLY A 176 -3.78 24.95 -4.97
N VAL A 177 -2.54 25.43 -5.03
CA VAL A 177 -2.22 26.78 -5.55
C VAL A 177 -2.58 26.90 -7.03
N VAL A 178 -2.24 25.89 -7.85
CA VAL A 178 -2.62 25.85 -9.28
C VAL A 178 -4.13 25.89 -9.44
N MET A 179 -4.87 25.05 -8.70
CA MET A 179 -6.32 25.03 -8.75
C MET A 179 -6.93 26.33 -8.24
N GLY A 180 -6.35 26.96 -7.21
CA GLY A 180 -6.77 28.28 -6.72
C GLY A 180 -6.64 29.37 -7.78
N ALA A 181 -5.51 29.42 -8.49
CA ALA A 181 -5.32 30.33 -9.62
C ALA A 181 -6.33 30.06 -10.75
N TYR A 182 -6.60 28.78 -11.04
CA TYR A 182 -7.61 28.40 -12.02
C TYR A 182 -9.04 28.79 -11.59
N THR A 183 -9.39 28.65 -10.31
CA THR A 183 -10.67 29.11 -9.77
C THR A 183 -10.82 30.63 -9.87
N ALA A 184 -9.73 31.37 -9.66
CA ALA A 184 -9.72 32.83 -9.75
C ALA A 184 -9.79 33.35 -11.19
N HIS A 185 -9.14 32.70 -12.16
CA HIS A 185 -8.95 33.25 -13.50
C HIS A 185 -9.35 32.32 -14.66
N GLY A 186 -9.42 31.01 -14.44
CA GLY A 186 -9.60 29.97 -15.47
C GLY A 186 -11.04 29.60 -15.79
N LEU A 187 -12.03 30.04 -15.01
CA LEU A 187 -13.45 29.68 -15.20
C LEU A 187 -14.18 30.47 -16.31
N GLY A 188 -13.44 31.17 -17.17
CA GLY A 188 -14.01 32.00 -18.25
C GLY A 188 -14.79 31.22 -19.32
N PHE A 189 -14.58 29.90 -19.43
CA PHE A 189 -15.31 29.03 -20.37
C PHE A 189 -16.79 28.83 -20.01
N ILE A 190 -17.19 29.12 -18.77
CA ILE A 190 -18.59 29.04 -18.34
C ILE A 190 -19.28 30.36 -18.70
N ALA A 191 -20.13 30.32 -19.73
CA ALA A 191 -20.78 31.51 -20.29
C ALA A 191 -21.81 32.15 -19.34
N SER A 192 -22.61 31.35 -18.63
CA SER A 192 -23.61 31.87 -17.71
C SER A 192 -22.96 32.44 -16.45
N PRO A 193 -23.16 33.73 -16.13
CA PRO A 193 -22.55 34.36 -14.96
C PRO A 193 -22.89 33.64 -13.65
N GLU A 194 -24.14 33.21 -13.49
CA GLU A 194 -24.63 32.49 -12.31
C GLU A 194 -23.95 31.12 -12.13
N ALA A 195 -23.85 30.31 -13.19
CA ALA A 195 -23.20 29.00 -13.09
C ALA A 195 -21.69 29.13 -12.87
N ARG A 196 -21.07 30.16 -13.47
CA ARG A 196 -19.65 30.46 -13.25
C ARG A 196 -19.36 30.83 -11.80
N GLU A 197 -20.25 31.61 -11.18
CA GLU A 197 -20.10 31.97 -9.77
C GLU A 197 -20.34 30.76 -8.84
N ALA A 198 -21.35 29.94 -9.13
CA ALA A 198 -21.58 28.68 -8.39
C ALA A 198 -20.38 27.71 -8.49
N ALA A 199 -19.79 27.58 -9.68
CA ALA A 199 -18.57 26.80 -9.91
C ALA A 199 -17.39 27.39 -9.14
N ARG A 200 -17.20 28.72 -9.18
CA ARG A 200 -16.16 29.40 -8.42
C ARG A 200 -16.29 29.15 -6.92
N ALA A 201 -17.48 29.31 -6.35
CA ALA A 201 -17.75 29.08 -4.93
C ALA A 201 -17.43 27.63 -4.50
N SER A 202 -17.86 26.66 -5.31
CA SER A 202 -17.61 25.24 -5.06
C SER A 202 -16.13 24.90 -5.13
N MET A 203 -15.43 25.34 -6.17
CA MET A 203 -14.00 25.12 -6.33
C MET A 203 -13.17 25.84 -5.26
N HIS A 204 -13.56 27.05 -4.87
CA HIS A 204 -12.87 27.79 -3.82
C HIS A 204 -12.95 27.05 -2.47
N THR A 205 -14.11 26.45 -2.17
CA THR A 205 -14.26 25.56 -1.01
C THR A 205 -13.33 24.36 -1.11
N ALA A 206 -13.28 23.69 -2.26
CA ALA A 206 -12.39 22.55 -2.48
C ALA A 206 -10.90 22.92 -2.34
N VAL A 207 -10.47 24.06 -2.88
CA VAL A 207 -9.10 24.59 -2.77
C VAL A 207 -8.75 24.87 -1.32
N ASN A 208 -9.63 25.53 -0.56
CA ASN A 208 -9.39 25.84 0.84
C ASN A 208 -9.22 24.56 1.68
N TYR A 209 -10.10 23.58 1.50
CA TYR A 209 -10.00 22.29 2.18
C TYR A 209 -8.71 21.55 1.79
N GLN A 210 -8.35 21.52 0.51
CA GLN A 210 -7.11 20.89 0.06
C GLN A 210 -5.87 21.55 0.67
N LEU A 211 -5.77 22.89 0.61
CA LEU A 211 -4.62 23.62 1.12
C LEU A 211 -4.50 23.46 2.64
N LEU A 212 -5.59 23.63 3.38
CA LEU A 212 -5.60 23.45 4.84
C LEU A 212 -5.16 22.04 5.23
N HIS A 213 -5.75 21.01 4.64
CA HIS A 213 -5.39 19.63 4.99
C HIS A 213 -4.02 19.19 4.42
N SER A 214 -3.51 19.85 3.39
CA SER A 214 -2.12 19.65 2.94
C SER A 214 -1.12 20.12 4.00
N VAL A 215 -1.38 21.26 4.64
CA VAL A 215 -0.55 21.77 5.75
C VAL A 215 -0.65 20.83 6.97
N VAL A 216 -1.84 20.31 7.26
CA VAL A 216 -2.00 19.30 8.32
C VAL A 216 -1.21 18.02 7.99
N LEU A 217 -1.27 17.54 6.74
CA LEU A 217 -0.51 16.36 6.31
C LEU A 217 1.02 16.60 6.38
N LEU A 218 1.47 17.83 6.11
CA LEU A 218 2.86 18.25 6.33
C LEU A 218 3.23 18.13 7.81
N ALA A 219 2.40 18.66 8.71
CA ALA A 219 2.60 18.57 10.15
C ALA A 219 2.61 17.11 10.65
N VAL A 220 1.72 16.25 10.15
CA VAL A 220 1.73 14.81 10.41
C VAL A 220 3.02 14.16 9.92
N GLY A 221 3.50 14.53 8.73
CA GLY A 221 4.78 14.07 8.19
C GLY A 221 5.98 14.47 9.05
N LEU A 222 5.99 15.69 9.59
CA LEU A 222 6.97 16.15 10.57
C LEU A 222 6.86 15.37 11.88
N TRP A 223 5.65 15.12 12.38
CA TRP A 223 5.43 14.32 13.58
C TRP A 223 6.02 12.90 13.43
N PHE A 224 5.78 12.24 12.30
CA PHE A 224 6.43 10.96 11.99
C PHE A 224 7.96 11.03 12.08
N ARG A 225 8.56 12.14 11.63
CA ARG A 225 10.01 12.34 11.64
C ARG A 225 10.56 12.58 13.04
N LEU A 226 9.79 13.23 13.92
CA LEU A 226 10.17 13.56 15.29
C LEU A 226 10.00 12.36 16.24
N THR A 227 8.87 11.66 16.17
CA THR A 227 8.53 10.60 17.15
C THR A 227 8.69 9.19 16.60
N GLY A 228 8.88 9.04 15.28
CA GLY A 228 8.81 7.74 14.63
C GLY A 228 7.39 7.21 14.46
N GLY A 229 6.35 7.98 14.83
CA GLY A 229 4.94 7.67 14.60
C GLY A 229 4.41 6.35 15.16
N ASN A 230 3.12 6.12 14.98
CA ASN A 230 2.44 4.87 15.35
C ASN A 230 1.39 4.50 14.28
N ARG A 231 0.76 3.32 14.41
CA ARG A 231 -0.24 2.84 13.44
C ARG A 231 -1.48 3.75 13.35
N ILE A 232 -1.82 4.43 14.44
CA ILE A 232 -2.96 5.36 14.50
C ILE A 232 -2.63 6.63 13.70
N LEU A 233 -1.41 7.15 13.82
CA LEU A 233 -0.93 8.28 13.02
C LEU A 233 -0.86 7.94 11.53
N VAL A 234 -0.56 6.68 11.18
CA VAL A 234 -0.63 6.21 9.78
C VAL A 234 -2.07 6.22 9.28
N ALA A 235 -3.01 5.71 10.08
CA ALA A 235 -4.43 5.76 9.74
C ALA A 235 -4.92 7.20 9.55
N ALA A 236 -4.54 8.12 10.44
CA ALA A 236 -4.87 9.55 10.31
C ALA A 236 -4.33 10.14 9.00
N ALA A 237 -3.07 9.87 8.65
CA ALA A 237 -2.48 10.35 7.39
C ALA A 237 -3.22 9.83 6.15
N LEU A 238 -3.61 8.55 6.15
CA LEU A 238 -4.37 7.94 5.05
C LEU A 238 -5.79 8.52 4.95
N LEU A 239 -6.45 8.75 6.09
CA LEU A 239 -7.78 9.37 6.12
C LEU A 239 -7.75 10.83 5.65
N PHE A 240 -6.71 11.60 5.98
CA PHE A 240 -6.50 12.94 5.41
C PHE A 240 -6.31 12.88 3.90
N LEU A 241 -5.46 11.98 3.40
CA LEU A 241 -5.23 11.84 1.97
C LEU A 241 -6.51 11.43 1.23
N ALA A 242 -7.22 10.42 1.71
CA ALA A 242 -8.50 9.98 1.16
C ALA A 242 -9.54 11.10 1.19
N GLY A 243 -9.60 11.82 2.31
CA GLY A 243 -10.50 12.96 2.49
C GLY A 243 -10.25 14.09 1.49
N ILE A 244 -8.99 14.47 1.25
CA ILE A 244 -8.62 15.50 0.26
C ILE A 244 -9.00 15.04 -1.15
N LEU A 245 -8.67 13.80 -1.53
CA LEU A 245 -8.95 13.28 -2.87
C LEU A 245 -10.45 13.13 -3.13
N LEU A 246 -11.22 12.63 -2.17
CA LEU A 246 -12.66 12.45 -2.30
C LEU A 246 -13.42 13.78 -2.18
N PHE A 247 -13.04 14.68 -1.28
CA PHE A 247 -13.74 15.95 -1.11
C PHE A 247 -13.34 16.95 -2.20
N SER A 248 -12.07 17.37 -2.21
CA SER A 248 -11.59 18.40 -3.14
C SER A 248 -11.46 17.86 -4.56
N GLY A 249 -10.89 16.66 -4.72
CA GLY A 249 -10.67 16.07 -6.03
C GLY A 249 -11.97 15.80 -6.80
N LEU A 250 -13.01 15.27 -6.14
CA LEU A 250 -14.31 15.06 -6.81
C LEU A 250 -15.01 16.37 -7.16
N ILE A 251 -14.89 17.44 -6.34
CA ILE A 251 -15.45 18.75 -6.68
C ILE A 251 -14.76 19.33 -7.93
N TYR A 252 -13.43 19.21 -8.03
CA TYR A 252 -12.73 19.63 -9.25
C TYR A 252 -13.16 18.82 -10.46
N LEU A 253 -13.23 17.49 -10.33
CA LEU A 253 -13.66 16.63 -11.44
C LEU A 253 -15.04 17.01 -11.92
N GLN A 254 -16.01 17.18 -11.02
CA GLN A 254 -17.37 17.63 -11.36
C GLN A 254 -17.36 18.97 -12.07
N THR A 255 -16.57 19.93 -11.60
CA THR A 255 -16.54 21.28 -12.19
C THR A 255 -15.89 21.29 -13.57
N LEU A 256 -14.83 20.50 -13.79
CA LEU A 256 -14.08 20.46 -15.04
C LEU A 256 -14.71 19.55 -16.10
N THR A 257 -15.38 18.48 -15.69
CA THR A 257 -15.95 17.47 -16.61
C THR A 257 -17.47 17.52 -16.71
N SER A 258 -18.13 18.30 -15.86
CA SER A 258 -19.60 18.37 -15.74
C SER A 258 -20.28 17.03 -15.40
N ILE A 259 -19.53 16.03 -14.92
CA ILE A 259 -20.07 14.71 -14.54
C ILE A 259 -20.70 14.77 -13.14
N GLN A 260 -22.01 15.02 -13.08
CA GLN A 260 -22.74 15.18 -11.82
C GLN A 260 -22.94 13.88 -11.02
N THR A 261 -22.74 12.71 -11.64
CA THR A 261 -22.84 11.40 -10.99
C THR A 261 -21.88 11.24 -9.82
N LEU A 262 -20.82 12.05 -9.75
CA LEU A 262 -19.82 12.00 -8.69
C LEU A 262 -20.26 12.75 -7.40
N ARG A 263 -21.31 13.58 -7.48
CA ARG A 263 -21.77 14.43 -6.36
C ARG A 263 -22.09 13.67 -5.07
N PRO A 264 -22.79 12.51 -5.10
CA PRO A 264 -23.15 11.78 -3.89
C PRO A 264 -21.95 11.25 -3.09
N PHE A 265 -20.76 11.19 -3.70
CA PHE A 265 -19.55 10.68 -3.05
C PHE A 265 -18.74 11.77 -2.33
N VAL A 266 -18.97 13.05 -2.62
CA VAL A 266 -18.28 14.17 -1.95
C VAL A 266 -18.45 14.16 -0.41
N PRO A 267 -19.65 13.89 0.16
CA PRO A 267 -19.82 13.80 1.61
C PRO A 267 -18.92 12.75 2.27
N TRP A 268 -18.53 11.70 1.55
CA TRP A 268 -17.66 10.65 2.09
C TRP A 268 -16.24 11.19 2.32
N GLY A 269 -15.81 12.14 1.49
CA GLY A 269 -14.56 12.89 1.73
C GLY A 269 -14.63 13.72 3.01
N GLY A 270 -15.76 14.41 3.24
CA GLY A 270 -16.00 15.14 4.49
C GLY A 270 -15.97 14.23 5.73
N SER A 271 -16.67 13.09 5.67
CA SER A 271 -16.63 12.06 6.73
C SER A 271 -15.22 11.53 6.99
N SER A 272 -14.45 11.29 5.92
CA SER A 272 -13.05 10.87 6.03
C SER A 272 -12.19 11.93 6.74
N LEU A 273 -12.39 13.22 6.44
CA LEU A 273 -11.67 14.31 7.11
C LEU A 273 -12.04 14.44 8.59
N ILE A 274 -13.31 14.28 8.95
CA ILE A 274 -13.76 14.26 10.35
C ILE A 274 -13.07 13.10 11.09
N LEU A 275 -13.11 11.90 10.53
CA LEU A 275 -12.43 10.73 11.11
C LEU A 275 -10.91 10.93 11.19
N ALA A 276 -10.31 11.61 10.20
CA ALA A 276 -8.87 11.91 10.21
C ALA A 276 -8.48 12.76 11.42
N TRP A 277 -9.24 13.82 11.71
CA TRP A 277 -9.01 14.68 12.88
C TRP A 277 -9.19 13.93 14.20
N LEU A 278 -10.26 13.15 14.34
CA LEU A 278 -10.50 12.33 15.53
C LEU A 278 -9.36 11.31 15.74
N THR A 279 -8.93 10.66 14.66
CA THR A 279 -7.83 9.69 14.68
C THR A 279 -6.49 10.35 14.99
N LEU A 280 -6.25 11.57 14.50
CA LEU A 280 -5.06 12.34 14.83
C LEU A 280 -5.02 12.69 16.32
N GLY A 281 -6.16 13.10 16.90
CA GLY A 281 -6.31 13.32 18.33
C GLY A 281 -6.03 12.05 19.15
N ALA A 282 -6.57 10.91 18.72
CA ALA A 282 -6.29 9.62 19.35
C ALA A 282 -4.80 9.22 19.26
N ALA A 283 -4.13 9.54 18.14
CA ALA A 283 -2.70 9.30 17.99
C ALA A 283 -1.85 10.13 18.96
N ALA A 284 -2.30 11.35 19.30
CA ALA A 284 -1.69 12.21 20.31
C ALA A 284 -1.80 11.59 21.70
N TRP A 285 -3.02 11.19 22.08
CA TRP A 285 -3.30 10.65 23.41
C TRP A 285 -2.57 9.32 23.67
N GLY A 286 -2.56 8.42 22.68
CA GLY A 286 -1.86 7.15 22.78
C GLY A 286 -0.33 7.26 22.87
N ALA A 287 0.25 8.43 22.58
CA ALA A 287 1.69 8.67 22.71
C ALA A 287 2.12 8.97 24.16
N GLY A 288 1.21 9.45 25.03
CA GLY A 288 1.50 9.82 26.41
C GLY A 288 1.55 8.66 27.42
N GLY A 289 1.00 7.48 27.07
CA GLY A 289 0.88 6.35 28.00
C GLY A 289 2.10 5.42 28.10
N LYS A 290 3.26 5.80 27.55
CA LYS A 290 4.49 4.96 27.54
C LYS A 290 5.67 5.57 28.29
N SER A 291 5.46 6.67 29.02
CA SER A 291 6.38 7.11 30.06
C SER A 291 5.88 6.56 31.40
N VAL A 292 6.77 5.95 32.18
CA VAL A 292 6.54 5.18 33.42
C VAL A 292 6.27 3.69 33.18
N GLN A 293 7.35 2.95 32.92
CA GLN A 293 7.85 1.85 33.76
C GLN A 293 9.21 1.38 33.26
#